data_AF-A0A832JB02-F1
#
_entry.id   AF-A0A832JB02-F1
#
_cell.length_a   1.000
_cell.length_b   1.000
_cell.length_c   1.000
_cell.angle_alpha   90.00
_cell.angle_beta   90.00
_cell.angle_gamma   90.00
#
_symmetry.space_group_name_H-M   'P 1'
#
loop_
_entity.id
_entity.type
_entity.pdbx_description
1 polymer ?
#
loop_
_entity_poly.entity_id
_entity_poly.type
_entity_poly.pdbx_seq_one_letter_code
_entity_poly.pdbx_strand_id
1 'polypeptide(L)' 'MMTWIAWGLAIGAGLVVEFREGEPMDVAPWGMPLPEGNGLFWEDPREVHRVVVRFRGLPPSPERVGLEYWGSRWPRQRLP' A
#
# COMPACT_ATOMS: atom_id res chain seq x y z
N MET A 1 41.68 -37.23 0.06
CA MET A 1 40.35 -37.61 -0.47
C MET A 1 39.34 -37.45 0.64
N MET A 2 38.55 -36.38 0.65
CA MET A 2 37.11 -36.35 0.98
C MET A 2 36.62 -34.89 0.94
N THR A 3 36.04 -34.48 -0.19
CA THR A 3 35.30 -33.23 -0.36
C THR A 3 33.88 -33.45 0.15
N TRP A 4 33.42 -32.62 1.09
CA TRP A 4 32.00 -32.56 1.46
C TRP A 4 31.41 -31.28 0.89
N ILE A 5 30.57 -31.42 -0.14
CA ILE A 5 29.72 -30.37 -0.66
C ILE A 5 28.45 -30.36 0.20
N ALA A 6 28.27 -29.32 1.02
CA ALA A 6 26.98 -29.07 1.68
C ALA A 6 26.08 -28.29 0.71
N TRP A 7 25.03 -28.94 0.25
CA TRP A 7 23.98 -28.36 -0.57
C TRP A 7 23.18 -27.32 0.20
N GLY A 8 22.77 -26.28 -0.51
CA GLY A 8 22.12 -25.09 0.01
C GLY A 8 20.77 -25.36 0.67
N LEU A 9 20.51 -24.58 1.70
CA LEU A 9 19.19 -24.20 2.16
C LEU A 9 19.22 -22.69 2.33
N ALA A 10 18.93 -21.97 1.25
CA ALA A 10 18.51 -20.59 1.35
C ALA A 10 17.10 -20.60 1.96
N ILE A 11 17.02 -20.51 3.29
CA ILE A 11 15.77 -20.26 3.99
C ILE A 11 15.33 -18.87 3.53
N GLY A 12 14.28 -18.81 2.72
CA GLY A 12 13.62 -17.56 2.39
C GLY A 12 13.13 -16.94 3.69
N ALA A 13 13.81 -15.87 4.12
CA ALA A 13 13.34 -15.04 5.21
C ALA A 13 12.03 -14.38 4.75
N GLY A 14 10.91 -15.06 4.98
CA GLY A 14 9.60 -14.42 4.95
C GLY A 14 9.66 -13.29 5.96
N LEU A 15 9.61 -12.05 5.48
CA LEU A 15 9.59 -10.87 6.33
C LEU A 15 8.28 -10.95 7.13
N VAL A 16 8.37 -11.35 8.40
CA VAL A 16 7.25 -11.23 9.33
C VAL A 16 7.12 -9.74 9.64
N VAL A 17 6.12 -9.09 9.05
CA VAL A 17 5.78 -7.70 9.39
C VAL A 17 4.82 -7.75 10.56
N GLU A 18 5.30 -7.41 11.76
CA GLU A 18 4.44 -7.17 12.91
C GLU A 18 3.82 -5.78 12.78
N PHE A 19 2.49 -5.71 12.78
CA PHE A 19 1.75 -4.46 12.85
C PHE A 19 1.20 -4.28 14.26
N ARG A 20 1.43 -3.11 14.86
CA ARG A 20 0.76 -2.72 16.10
C ARG A 20 -0.59 -2.08 15.78
N GLU A 21 -1.58 -2.34 16.63
CA GLU A 21 -2.88 -1.68 16.51
C GLU A 21 -2.72 -0.15 16.59
N GLY A 22 -3.30 0.56 15.62
CA GLY A 22 -3.25 2.02 15.52
C GLY A 22 -1.99 2.61 14.88
N GLU A 23 -1.00 1.80 14.49
CA GLU A 23 0.14 2.32 13.72
C GLU A 23 -0.25 2.67 12.27
N PRO A 24 0.17 3.83 11.74
CA PRO A 24 -0.04 4.17 10.35
C PRO A 24 0.60 3.12 9.43
N MET A 25 -0.18 2.64 8.46
CA MET A 25 0.23 1.61 7.52
C MET A 25 0.02 2.10 6.08
N ASP A 26 0.99 1.84 5.20
CA ASP A 26 0.82 2.08 3.77
C ASP A 26 -0.04 0.97 3.16
N VAL A 27 -1.32 1.23 2.97
CA VAL A 27 -2.27 0.23 2.44
C VAL A 27 -2.23 0.10 0.90
N ALA A 28 -1.43 0.92 0.20
CA ALA A 28 -1.37 0.93 -1.27
C ALA A 28 -0.94 -0.40 -1.91
N PRO A 29 0.02 -1.17 -1.36
CA PRO A 29 0.45 -2.45 -1.95
C PRO A 29 -0.64 -3.52 -2.02
N TRP A 30 -1.70 -3.40 -1.21
CA TRP A 30 -2.84 -4.32 -1.18
C TRP A 30 -4.04 -3.81 -2.00
N GLY A 31 -3.89 -2.68 -2.69
CA GLY A 31 -4.89 -2.17 -3.62
C GLY A 31 -4.67 -2.69 -5.04
N MET A 32 -5.75 -2.72 -5.82
CA MET A 32 -5.72 -2.97 -7.25
C MET A 32 -5.72 -1.63 -8.00
N PRO A 33 -4.90 -1.46 -9.05
CA PRO A 33 -4.91 -0.23 -9.84
C PRO A 33 -6.24 -0.08 -10.58
N LEU A 34 -6.74 1.16 -10.64
CA LEU A 34 -7.87 1.50 -11.49
C LEU A 34 -7.47 1.42 -12.98
N PRO A 35 -8.40 1.08 -13.89
CA PRO A 35 -8.12 1.01 -15.33
C PRO A 35 -7.56 2.31 -15.92
N GLU A 36 -7.96 3.47 -15.38
CA GLU A 36 -7.51 4.80 -15.79
C GLU A 36 -6.05 5.09 -15.38
N GLY A 37 -5.47 4.28 -14.49
CA GLY A 37 -4.06 4.33 -14.09
C GLY A 37 -3.72 5.40 -13.05
N ASN A 38 -4.70 6.17 -12.55
CA ASN A 38 -4.52 7.28 -11.61
C ASN A 38 -5.17 7.04 -10.24
N GLY A 39 -5.47 5.78 -9.89
CA GLY A 39 -6.06 5.46 -8.59
C GLY A 39 -5.95 3.99 -8.21
N LEU A 40 -6.47 3.70 -7.02
CA LEU A 40 -6.49 2.37 -6.42
C LEU A 40 -7.92 2.03 -5.97
N PHE A 41 -8.24 0.75 -6.00
CA PHE A 41 -9.47 0.17 -5.48
C PHE A 41 -9.12 -1.01 -4.57
N TRP A 42 -9.91 -1.19 -3.51
CA TRP A 42 -9.85 -2.35 -2.62
C TRP A 42 -11.22 -3.04 -2.62
N GLU A 43 -11.23 -4.37 -2.63
CA GLU A 43 -12.48 -5.15 -2.61
C GLU A 43 -13.31 -4.85 -1.36
N ASP A 44 -12.63 -4.79 -0.21
CA ASP A 44 -13.22 -4.37 1.06
C ASP A 44 -12.96 -2.89 1.35
N PRO A 45 -13.89 -2.18 2.03
CA PRO A 45 -13.67 -0.81 2.48
C PRO A 45 -12.38 -0.67 3.31
N ARG A 46 -11.69 0.46 3.13
CA ARG A 46 -10.47 0.82 3.87
C ARG A 46 -10.62 2.19 4.53
N GLU A 47 -10.18 2.32 5.78
CA GLU A 47 -10.03 3.63 6.43
C GLU A 47 -8.70 4.23 6.00
N VAL A 48 -8.74 5.28 5.18
CA VAL A 48 -7.55 5.98 4.67
C VAL A 48 -7.45 7.34 5.33
N HIS A 49 -6.38 7.57 6.09
CA HIS A 49 -6.15 8.83 6.81
C HIS A 49 -5.26 9.81 6.04
N ARG A 50 -4.46 9.32 5.09
CA ARG A 50 -3.50 10.12 4.34
C ARG A 50 -3.26 9.51 2.97
N VAL A 51 -3.18 10.36 1.95
CA VAL A 51 -2.76 9.99 0.59
C VAL A 51 -1.44 10.68 0.27
N VAL A 52 -0.47 9.93 -0.24
CA VAL A 52 0.83 10.44 -0.68
C VAL A 52 1.07 10.01 -2.11
N VAL A 53 1.19 10.98 -3.02
CA VAL A 53 1.44 10.73 -4.44
C VAL A 53 2.88 11.12 -4.78
N ARG A 54 3.62 10.21 -5.42
CA ARG A 54 4.96 10.49 -5.95
C ARG A 54 4.88 10.67 -7.45
N PHE A 55 5.17 11.88 -7.92
CA PHE A 55 5.26 12.20 -9.34
C PHE A 55 6.65 11.84 -9.85
N ARG A 56 6.74 11.32 -11.08
CA ARG A 56 8.04 11.00 -11.71
C ARG A 56 8.91 12.24 -11.95
N GLY A 57 8.29 13.39 -12.22
CA GLY A 57 8.96 14.67 -12.44
C GLY A 57 8.54 15.72 -11.43
N LEU A 58 8.72 17.00 -11.78
CA LEU A 58 8.23 18.11 -10.97
C LEU A 58 6.72 17.94 -10.74
N PRO A 59 6.25 17.88 -9.48
CA PRO A 59 4.83 17.77 -9.21
C PRO A 59 4.10 19.02 -9.74
N PRO A 60 2.88 18.87 -10.28
CA PRO A 60 2.04 20.01 -10.62
C PRO A 60 1.73 20.84 -9.37
N SER A 61 1.30 22.09 -9.56
CA SER A 61 0.87 22.92 -8.44
C SER A 61 -0.33 22.27 -7.73
N PRO A 62 -0.46 22.42 -6.39
CA PRO A 62 -1.50 21.74 -5.62
C PRO A 62 -2.92 22.00 -6.13
N GLU A 63 -3.18 23.18 -6.68
CA GLU A 63 -4.50 23.58 -7.20
C GLU A 63 -4.90 22.80 -8.48
N ARG A 64 -3.92 22.14 -9.11
CA ARG A 64 -4.13 21.28 -10.29
C ARG A 64 -4.23 19.80 -9.94
N VAL A 65 -4.21 19.45 -8.65
CA VAL A 65 -4.32 18.08 -8.15
C VAL A 65 -5.63 17.94 -7.38
N GLY A 66 -6.52 17.09 -7.89
CA GLY A 66 -7.75 16.69 -7.20
C GLY A 66 -7.59 15.32 -6.56
N LEU A 67 -8.12 15.15 -5.35
CA LEU A 67 -8.31 13.84 -4.73
C LEU A 67 -9.79 13.46 -4.84
N GLU A 68 -10.07 12.36 -5.51
CA GLU A 68 -11.40 11.77 -5.63
C GLU A 68 -11.43 10.43 -4.91
N TYR A 69 -12.61 10.04 -4.43
CA TYR A 69 -12.83 8.76 -3.77
C TYR A 69 -14.26 8.29 -4.00
N TRP A 70 -14.44 6.97 -4.15
CA TRP A 70 -15.75 6.37 -4.37
C TRP A 70 -16.40 5.97 -3.05
N GLY A 71 -17.63 6.43 -2.81
CA GLY A 71 -18.43 6.07 -1.63
C GLY A 71 -17.97 6.74 -0.33
N SER A 72 -18.49 7.95 -0.02
CA SER A 72 -18.21 8.59 1.27
C SER A 72 -19.02 7.90 2.38
N ARG A 73 -18.33 7.29 3.33
CA ARG A 73 -18.73 7.33 4.75
C ARG A 73 -17.75 8.13 5.60
N TRP A 74 -16.52 8.32 5.13
CA TRP A 74 -15.52 9.18 5.78
C TRP A 74 -15.77 10.69 5.54
N PRO A 75 -15.49 11.59 6.50
CA PRO A 75 -15.06 11.33 7.89
C PRO A 75 -16.23 11.02 8.85
N ARG A 76 -17.47 10.97 8.35
CA ARG A 76 -18.69 10.91 9.18
C ARG A 76 -18.94 9.57 9.86
N GLN A 77 -18.40 8.47 9.33
CA GLN A 77 -18.63 7.12 9.84
C GLN A 77 -17.37 6.28 9.65
N ARG A 78 -16.85 5.78 10.77
CA ARG A 78 -15.81 4.74 10.83
C ARG A 78 -16.42 3.38 10.53
N LEU A 79 -15.62 2.49 9.95
CA LEU A 79 -15.95 1.07 9.89
C LEU A 79 -15.90 0.51 11.32
N PRO A 80 -16.76 -0.48 11.67
CA PRO A 80 -16.77 -1.08 13.01
C PRO A 80 -15.46 -1.80 13.35
#